data_AF-A0A4Q3DXD2-F1
#
_entry.id   AF-A0A4Q3DXD2-F1
#
_cell.length_a   1.000
_cell.length_b   1.000
_cell.length_c   1.000
_cell.angle_alpha   90.00
_cell.angle_beta   90.00
_cell.angle_gamma   90.00
#
_symmetry.space_group_name_H-M   'P 1'
#
loop_
_entity.id
_entity.type
_entity.pdbx_description
1 polymer ?
#
loop_
_entity_poly.entity_id
_entity_poly.type
_entity_poly.pdbx_seq_one_letter_code
_entity_poly.pdbx_strand_id
1 'polypeptide(L)'
;MSDFRIPADGPIIATEADFTDFIGEAAWGGFTRIIVPVGRLSPDFFRLSTGLAGAILQKATNYRLKVAIVGDISAFTEKSGPLRDFVYESNGRGDIRFIASEADL
;
A
#
# COMPACT_ATOMS: atom_id res chain seq x y z
N MET A 1 5.34 2.33 -18.22
CA MET A 1 4.85 1.27 -17.31
C MET A 1 3.40 1.58 -17.02
N SER A 2 2.51 0.62 -17.16
CA SER A 2 1.10 0.78 -16.76
C SER A 2 0.98 0.45 -15.27
N ASP A 3 0.22 1.27 -14.54
CA ASP A 3 -0.09 1.05 -13.14
C ASP A 3 -1.54 0.58 -13.00
N PHE A 4 -1.78 -0.41 -12.11
CA PHE A 4 -3.12 -0.85 -11.73
C PHE A 4 -3.63 0.03 -10.59
N ARG A 5 -4.77 0.70 -10.78
CA ARG A 5 -5.33 1.64 -9.80
C ARG A 5 -6.52 1.02 -9.09
N ILE A 6 -6.44 0.90 -7.77
CA ILE A 6 -7.61 0.56 -6.95
C ILE A 6 -8.51 1.80 -6.91
N PRO A 7 -9.81 1.68 -7.28
CA PRO A 7 -10.74 2.79 -7.19
C PRO A 7 -10.81 3.36 -5.77
N ALA A 8 -10.86 4.70 -5.65
CA ALA A 8 -10.98 5.37 -4.36
C ALA A 8 -12.26 4.97 -3.63
N ASP A 9 -13.33 4.71 -4.37
CA ASP A 9 -14.60 4.21 -3.85
C ASP A 9 -14.61 2.68 -3.77
N GLY A 10 -15.06 2.14 -2.64
CA GLY A 10 -15.30 0.72 -2.45
C GLY A 10 -14.94 0.22 -1.05
N PRO A 11 -15.02 -1.11 -0.82
CA PRO A 11 -14.79 -1.70 0.50
C PRO A 11 -13.39 -1.44 1.04
N ILE A 12 -13.29 -1.25 2.36
CA ILE A 12 -12.00 -1.12 3.04
C ILE A 12 -11.23 -2.45 2.96
N ILE A 13 -9.94 -2.35 2.68
CA ILE A 13 -8.95 -3.43 2.71
C ILE A 13 -8.53 -3.57 4.18
N ALA A 14 -9.14 -4.52 4.87
CA ALA A 14 -8.93 -4.79 6.28
C ALA A 14 -8.19 -6.10 6.54
N THR A 15 -8.09 -6.95 5.53
CA THR A 15 -7.46 -8.27 5.60
C THR A 15 -6.52 -8.51 4.41
N GLU A 16 -5.70 -9.55 4.49
CA GLU A 16 -4.89 -10.01 3.37
C GLU A 16 -5.72 -10.49 2.18
N ALA A 17 -6.90 -11.06 2.45
CA ALA A 17 -7.79 -11.57 1.41
C ALA A 17 -8.29 -10.43 0.53
N ASP A 18 -8.73 -9.33 1.14
CA ASP A 18 -9.23 -8.14 0.42
C ASP A 18 -8.20 -7.57 -0.56
N PHE A 19 -6.90 -7.70 -0.26
CA PHE A 19 -5.84 -7.23 -1.13
C PHE A 19 -5.44 -8.24 -2.22
N THR A 20 -5.67 -9.52 -1.98
CA THR A 20 -5.24 -10.60 -2.89
C THR A 20 -5.98 -10.54 -4.23
N ASP A 21 -7.23 -10.12 -4.25
CA ASP A 21 -8.02 -9.97 -5.48
C ASP A 21 -7.37 -8.94 -6.42
N PHE A 22 -6.96 -7.78 -5.88
CA PHE A 22 -6.26 -6.74 -6.64
C PHE A 22 -4.89 -7.19 -7.17
N ILE A 23 -4.18 -8.04 -6.42
CA ILE A 23 -2.93 -8.66 -6.90
C ILE A 23 -3.21 -9.54 -8.12
N GLY A 24 -4.27 -10.35 -8.07
CA GLY A 24 -4.68 -11.22 -9.17
C GLY A 24 -5.01 -10.42 -10.43
N GLU A 25 -5.80 -9.36 -10.29
CA GLU A 25 -6.16 -8.47 -11.40
C GLU A 25 -4.93 -7.75 -11.99
N ALA A 26 -4.08 -7.20 -11.13
CA ALA A 26 -2.86 -6.52 -11.56
C ALA A 26 -1.91 -7.49 -12.30
N ALA A 27 -1.71 -8.69 -11.77
CA ALA A 27 -0.85 -9.70 -12.38
C ALA A 27 -1.41 -10.19 -13.72
N TRP A 28 -2.72 -10.47 -13.79
CA TRP A 28 -3.38 -10.90 -15.02
C TRP A 28 -3.32 -9.83 -16.11
N GLY A 29 -3.49 -8.56 -15.74
CA GLY A 29 -3.37 -7.41 -16.64
C GLY A 29 -1.93 -7.03 -17.01
N GLY A 30 -0.92 -7.75 -16.49
CA GLY A 30 0.50 -7.48 -16.77
C GLY A 30 1.02 -6.17 -16.16
N PHE A 31 0.35 -5.64 -15.14
CA PHE A 31 0.78 -4.45 -14.42
C PHE A 31 1.97 -4.76 -13.51
N THR A 32 2.83 -3.77 -13.29
CA THR A 32 4.02 -3.93 -12.43
C THR A 32 3.91 -3.18 -11.10
N ARG A 33 2.85 -2.39 -10.93
CA ARG A 33 2.62 -1.56 -9.75
C ARG A 33 1.13 -1.44 -9.45
N ILE A 34 0.78 -1.52 -8.18
CA ILE A 34 -0.56 -1.24 -7.66
C ILE A 34 -0.55 0.13 -6.98
N ILE A 35 -1.51 0.99 -7.34
CA ILE A 35 -1.79 2.26 -6.68
C ILE A 35 -2.94 2.05 -5.70
N VAL A 36 -2.68 2.30 -4.42
CA VAL A 36 -3.61 2.09 -3.31
C VAL A 36 -3.93 3.44 -2.66
N PRO A 37 -5.16 3.94 -2.79
CA PRO A 37 -5.58 5.12 -2.04
C PRO A 37 -5.55 4.85 -0.53
N VAL A 38 -5.02 5.78 0.26
CA VAL A 38 -4.98 5.66 1.75
C VAL A 38 -6.38 5.41 2.33
N GLY A 39 -7.41 6.03 1.76
CA GLY A 39 -8.80 5.83 2.19
C GLY A 39 -9.34 4.41 2.00
N ARG A 40 -8.67 3.56 1.20
CA ARG A 40 -9.02 2.13 1.05
C ARG A 40 -8.38 1.25 2.12
N LEU A 41 -7.41 1.74 2.90
CA LEU A 41 -6.72 0.95 3.90
C LEU A 41 -7.39 1.08 5.27
N SER A 42 -7.57 -0.04 5.96
CA SER A 42 -7.99 -0.03 7.36
C SER A 42 -6.97 0.75 8.22
N PRO A 43 -7.39 1.50 9.26
CA PRO A 43 -6.48 2.10 10.22
C PRO A 43 -5.48 1.11 10.83
N ASP A 44 -5.84 -0.17 10.91
CA ASP A 44 -4.98 -1.26 11.38
C ASP A 44 -3.75 -1.50 10.52
N PHE A 45 -3.80 -1.11 9.24
CA PHE A 45 -2.65 -1.13 8.36
C PHE A 45 -1.52 -0.23 8.91
N PHE A 46 -1.88 0.94 9.44
CA PHE A 46 -0.92 1.90 9.99
C PHE A 46 -0.47 1.56 11.41
N ARG A 47 -1.10 0.58 12.07
CA ARG A 47 -0.69 0.06 13.37
C ARG A 47 0.20 -1.17 13.16
N LEU A 48 1.50 -0.98 12.95
CA LEU A 48 2.42 -2.08 12.57
C LEU A 48 2.40 -3.31 13.50
N SER A 49 2.07 -3.14 14.78
CA SER A 49 1.91 -4.25 15.72
C SER A 49 0.78 -5.22 15.39
N THR A 50 -0.17 -4.85 14.52
CA THR A 50 -1.22 -5.75 14.02
C THR A 50 -0.68 -6.77 13.02
N GLY A 51 0.48 -6.50 12.41
CA GLY A 51 1.04 -7.32 11.33
C GLY A 51 0.35 -7.13 9.96
N LEU A 52 -0.75 -6.37 9.88
CA LEU A 52 -1.57 -6.28 8.66
C LEU A 52 -0.80 -5.69 7.47
N ALA A 53 -0.07 -4.58 7.69
CA ALA A 53 0.72 -3.97 6.62
C ALA A 53 1.79 -4.92 6.09
N GLY A 54 2.50 -5.62 6.98
CA GLY A 54 3.51 -6.60 6.59
C GLY A 54 2.92 -7.71 5.72
N ALA A 55 1.79 -8.28 6.16
CA ALA A 55 1.15 -9.37 5.45
C ALA A 55 0.64 -8.97 4.04
N ILE A 56 0.00 -7.79 3.94
CA ILE A 56 -0.45 -7.22 2.66
C ILE A 56 0.72 -6.93 1.71
N LEU A 57 1.76 -6.24 2.19
CA LEU A 57 2.88 -5.81 1.36
C LEU A 57 3.81 -6.96 0.98
N GLN A 58 3.93 -7.97 1.85
CA GLN A 58 4.67 -9.20 1.54
C GLN A 58 4.01 -9.95 0.38
N LYS A 59 2.67 -9.99 0.31
CA LYS A 59 1.99 -10.60 -0.85
C LYS A 59 2.32 -9.87 -2.15
N ALA A 60 2.24 -8.54 -2.20
CA ALA A 60 2.65 -7.80 -3.41
C ALA A 60 4.09 -8.14 -3.83
N THR A 61 4.99 -8.19 -2.85
CA THR A 61 6.40 -8.55 -3.06
C THR A 61 6.57 -9.96 -3.63
N ASN A 62 5.81 -10.96 -3.13
CA ASN A 62 5.85 -12.33 -3.63
C ASN A 62 5.46 -12.43 -5.12
N TYR A 63 4.56 -11.55 -5.56
CA TYR A 63 4.13 -11.44 -6.96
C TYR A 63 4.99 -10.46 -7.78
N ARG A 64 6.08 -9.95 -7.20
CA ARG A 64 6.97 -8.94 -7.83
C ARG A 64 6.25 -7.66 -8.26
N LEU A 65 5.17 -7.32 -7.57
CA LEU A 65 4.43 -6.08 -7.78
C LEU A 65 4.94 -5.01 -6.84
N LYS A 66 5.20 -3.81 -7.39
CA LYS A 66 5.45 -2.62 -6.58
C LYS A 66 4.13 -2.06 -6.03
N VAL A 67 4.20 -1.34 -4.93
CA VAL A 67 3.02 -0.69 -4.32
C VAL A 67 3.30 0.79 -4.13
N ALA A 68 2.34 1.64 -4.51
CA ALA A 68 2.30 3.04 -4.11
C ALA A 68 1.04 3.28 -3.29
N ILE A 69 1.22 3.67 -2.04
CA ILE A 69 0.14 4.09 -1.14
C ILE A 69 0.03 5.61 -1.27
N VAL A 70 -1.11 6.08 -1.75
CA VAL A 70 -1.32 7.47 -2.17
C VAL A 70 -2.35 8.15 -1.27
N GLY A 71 -1.91 9.22 -0.61
CA GLY A 71 -2.73 10.05 0.26
C GLY A 71 -1.98 10.49 1.51
N ASP A 72 -2.55 11.44 2.24
CA ASP A 72 -1.95 11.96 3.46
C ASP A 72 -2.04 10.95 4.61
N ILE A 73 -0.88 10.62 5.19
CA ILE A 73 -0.73 9.74 6.36
C ILE A 73 -0.04 10.45 7.55
N SER A 74 0.13 11.77 7.49
CA SER A 74 0.78 12.59 8.52
C SER A 74 0.22 12.30 9.92
N ALA A 75 -1.10 12.26 10.05
CA ALA A 75 -1.78 11.96 11.31
C ALA A 75 -1.41 10.60 11.92
N PHE A 76 -1.02 9.61 11.10
CA PHE A 76 -0.57 8.29 11.58
C PHE A 76 0.93 8.32 11.93
N THR A 77 1.76 8.93 11.08
CA THR A 77 3.23 8.96 11.26
C THR A 77 3.67 9.93 12.38
N GLU A 78 2.88 10.96 12.68
CA GLU A 78 3.07 11.82 13.86
C GLU A 78 2.87 11.03 15.15
N LYS A 79 1.89 10.13 15.18
CA LYS A 79 1.51 9.35 16.37
C LYS A 79 2.32 8.08 16.57
N SER A 80 3.09 7.64 15.57
CA SER A 80 3.82 6.37 15.59
C SER A 80 5.23 6.53 15.01
N GLY A 81 6.24 6.53 15.89
CA GLY A 81 7.65 6.46 15.50
C GLY A 81 7.96 5.22 14.64
N PRO A 82 7.56 4.00 15.03
CA PRO A 82 7.79 2.81 14.22
C PRO A 82 7.18 2.89 12.81
N LEU A 83 5.98 3.47 12.67
CA LEU A 83 5.38 3.66 11.34
C LEU A 83 6.18 4.67 10.50
N ARG A 84 6.64 5.75 11.12
CA ARG A 84 7.46 6.77 10.46
C ARG A 84 8.76 6.17 9.92
N ASP A 85 9.45 5.37 10.73
CA ASP A 85 10.69 4.69 10.34
C ASP A 85 10.42 3.70 9.20
N PHE A 86 9.36 2.91 9.31
CA PHE A 86 8.93 1.99 8.27
C PHE A 86 8.63 2.69 6.92
N VAL A 87 7.93 3.83 6.96
CA VAL A 87 7.64 4.64 5.76
C VAL A 87 8.93 5.17 5.13
N TYR A 88 9.84 5.69 5.95
CA TYR A 88 11.13 6.20 5.49
C TYR A 88 11.97 5.12 4.80
N GLU A 89 12.10 3.96 5.45
CA GLU A 89 12.84 2.81 4.89
C GLU A 89 12.20 2.27 3.61
N SER A 90 10.87 2.14 3.59
CA SER A 90 10.12 1.67 2.42
C SER A 90 10.35 2.57 1.22
N ASN A 91 10.22 3.89 1.41
CA ASN A 91 10.47 4.88 0.37
C ASN A 91 11.91 4.82 -0.16
N GLY A 92 12.89 4.55 0.69
CA GLY A 92 14.29 4.38 0.29
C GLY A 92 14.56 3.15 -0.58
N ARG A 93 13.82 2.04 -0.35
CA ARG A 93 13.91 0.82 -1.18
C ARG A 93 13.18 0.97 -2.51
N GLY A 94 12.05 1.66 -2.51
CA GLY A 94 11.29 2.03 -3.71
C GLY A 94 10.34 0.98 -4.28
N ASP A 95 10.32 -0.24 -3.74
CA ASP A 95 9.30 -1.26 -4.07
C ASP A 95 7.95 -0.96 -3.43
N ILE A 96 7.97 -0.29 -2.27
CA ILE A 96 6.80 0.19 -1.55
C ILE A 96 7.00 1.68 -1.32
N ARG A 97 6.11 2.51 -1.85
CA ARG A 97 6.18 3.96 -1.70
C ARG A 97 4.95 4.50 -1.01
N PHE A 98 5.15 5.47 -0.12
CA PHE A 98 4.12 6.28 0.51
C PHE A 98 4.30 7.71 0.00
N ILE A 99 3.30 8.24 -0.68
CA ILE A 99 3.33 9.55 -1.31
C ILE A 99 2.02 10.30 -1.07
N ALA A 100 2.09 11.62 -0.96
CA ALA A 100 0.94 12.45 -0.63
C ALA A 100 -0.06 12.53 -1.80
N SER A 101 0.43 12.46 -3.04
CA SER A 101 -0.41 12.61 -4.23
C SER A 101 0.08 11.76 -5.40
N GLU A 102 -0.78 11.52 -6.39
CA GLU A 102 -0.37 10.84 -7.64
C GLU A 102 0.67 11.65 -8.44
N ALA A 103 0.83 12.95 -8.19
CA ALA A 103 1.85 13.76 -8.85
C ALA A 103 3.29 13.36 -8.47
N ASP A 104 3.45 12.61 -7.38
CA ASP A 104 4.73 12.18 -6.82
C ASP A 104 5.12 10.73 -7.20
N LEU A 105 4.33 10.09 -8.08
CA LEU A 105 4.50 8.69 -8.53
C LEU A 105 5.80 8.44 -9.31
#